data_AF-A0A6P7SYF0-F1
#
_entry.id   AF-A0A6P7SYF0-F1
#
_cell.length_a   1.000
_cell.length_b   1.000
_cell.length_c   1.000
_cell.angle_alpha   90.00
_cell.angle_beta   90.00
_cell.angle_gamma   90.00
#
_symmetry.space_group_name_H-M   'P 1'
#
loop_
_entity.id
_entity.type
_entity.pdbx_description
1 polymer ?
#
loop_
_entity_poly.entity_id
_entity_poly.type
_entity_poly.pdbx_seq_one_letter_code
_entity_poly.pdbx_strand_id
1 'polypeptide(L)'
;MIFTLRQLQEKCCEQHQPLYLAFIDLSKTFDRVSRELLWDILAQYGCPDKFIRILKLLHDNMHARVQTDGGSSEPFKVTSGVKQGCIIAPTLFTIFIVTVLHIIQDDFHLASRSRTEWTASFSTSLASKVRQRQ
;
A
#
# COMPACT_ATOMS: atom_id res chain seq x y z
N MET A 1 4.15 18.21 2.49
CA MET A 1 4.75 17.32 3.52
C MET A 1 5.52 18.06 4.60
N ILE A 2 6.46 18.96 4.27
CA ILE A 2 7.26 19.69 5.29
C ILE A 2 6.37 20.45 6.30
N PHE A 3 5.34 21.13 5.82
CA PHE A 3 4.40 21.85 6.68
C PHE A 3 3.68 20.91 7.66
N THR A 4 3.08 19.83 7.16
CA THR A 4 2.37 18.84 7.98
C THR A 4 3.28 18.21 9.04
N LEU A 5 4.53 17.92 8.68
CA LEU A 5 5.50 17.35 9.60
C LEU A 5 5.89 18.33 10.70
N ARG A 6 6.10 19.61 10.37
CA ARG A 6 6.34 20.66 11.37
C ARG A 6 5.16 20.80 12.34
N GLN A 7 3.94 20.82 11.82
CA GLN A 7 2.73 20.88 12.64
C GLN A 7 2.61 19.67 13.59
N LEU A 8 2.93 18.48 13.10
CA LEU A 8 2.94 17.27 13.93
C LEU A 8 4.02 17.34 15.02
N GLN A 9 5.22 17.81 14.67
CA GLN A 9 6.32 18.00 15.60
C GLN A 9 5.98 19.00 16.71
N GLU A 10 5.48 20.19 16.33
CA GLU A 10 5.06 21.24 17.27
C GLU A 10 4.04 20.68 18.27
N LYS A 11 3.04 19.95 17.79
CA LYS A 11 2.00 19.35 18.63
C LYS A 11 2.52 18.26 19.57
N CYS A 12 3.43 17.40 19.12
CA CYS A 12 4.07 16.40 20.00
C CYS A 12 4.92 17.07 21.08
N CYS A 13 5.64 18.16 20.74
CA CYS A 13 6.40 18.95 21.70
C CYS A 13 5.49 19.60 22.76
N GLU A 14 4.40 20.25 22.35
CA GLU A 14 3.41 20.83 23.29
C GLU A 14 2.85 19.79 24.27
N GLN A 15 2.58 18.58 23.77
CA GLN A 15 2.00 17.48 24.55
C GLN A 15 3.03 16.64 25.32
N HIS A 16 4.32 16.99 25.25
CA HIS A 16 5.40 16.21 25.86
C HIS A 16 5.37 14.73 25.46
N GLN A 17 4.98 14.43 24.21
CA GLN A 17 4.92 13.08 23.66
C GLN A 17 6.11 12.83 22.74
N PRO A 18 6.75 11.64 22.79
CA PRO A 18 7.80 11.29 21.85
C PRO A 18 7.22 11.14 20.43
N LEU A 19 7.93 11.66 19.44
CA LEU A 19 7.57 11.55 18.01
C LEU A 19 8.57 10.63 17.29
N TYR A 20 8.05 9.59 16.65
CA TYR A 20 8.81 8.70 15.77
C TYR A 20 8.31 8.86 14.34
N LEU A 21 9.23 9.04 13.39
CA LEU A 21 8.91 9.28 11.99
C LEU A 21 9.64 8.28 11.09
N ALA A 22 8.91 7.71 10.13
CA ALA A 22 9.46 6.88 9.07
C ALA A 22 8.97 7.42 7.72
N PHE A 23 9.90 7.68 6.80
CA PHE A 23 9.59 8.04 5.43
C PHE A 23 9.68 6.82 4.55
N ILE A 24 8.61 6.54 3.81
CA ILE A 24 8.54 5.40 2.89
C ILE A 24 8.43 5.98 1.49
N ASP A 25 9.45 5.73 0.67
CA ASP A 25 9.41 6.02 -0.76
C ASP A 25 9.08 4.74 -1.52
N LEU A 26 8.07 4.81 -2.39
CA LEU A 26 7.63 3.67 -3.19
C LEU A 26 8.26 3.79 -4.58
N SER A 27 9.22 2.91 -4.90
CA SER A 27 9.90 2.96 -6.19
C SER A 27 8.97 2.57 -7.34
N LYS A 28 8.90 3.40 -8.39
CA LYS A 28 8.16 3.13 -9.64
C LYS A 28 6.68 2.76 -9.39
N THR A 29 6.01 3.54 -8.54
CA THR A 29 4.65 3.27 -8.05
C THR A 29 3.64 2.97 -9.15
N PHE A 30 3.56 3.85 -10.15
CA PHE A 30 2.61 3.70 -11.24
C PHE A 30 2.89 2.47 -12.11
N ASP A 31 4.16 2.09 -12.27
CA ASP A 31 4.59 0.99 -13.14
C ASP A 31 4.39 -0.39 -12.48
N ARG A 32 4.30 -0.42 -11.14
CA ARG A 32 4.23 -1.65 -10.34
C ARG A 32 2.81 -2.06 -9.93
N VAL A 33 1.78 -1.28 -10.26
CA VAL A 33 0.39 -1.64 -9.97
C VAL A 33 0.03 -2.97 -10.67
N SER A 34 -0.46 -3.95 -9.91
CA SER A 34 -1.00 -5.18 -10.49
C SER A 34 -2.34 -4.88 -11.16
N ARG A 35 -2.43 -5.10 -12.47
CA ARG A 35 -3.65 -4.84 -13.24
C ARG A 35 -4.78 -5.77 -12.84
N GLU A 36 -4.50 -7.05 -12.69
CA GLU A 36 -5.49 -8.06 -12.26
C GLU A 36 -6.11 -7.66 -10.93
N LEU A 37 -5.27 -7.41 -9.92
CA LEU A 37 -5.74 -6.97 -8.61
C LEU A 37 -6.50 -5.64 -8.68
N LEU A 38 -6.04 -4.68 -9.49
CA LEU A 38 -6.75 -3.41 -9.68
C LEU A 38 -8.17 -3.62 -10.25
N TRP A 39 -8.33 -4.54 -11.20
CA TRP A 39 -9.65 -4.85 -11.77
C TRP A 39 -10.58 -5.48 -10.74
N ASP A 40 -10.06 -6.39 -9.93
CA ASP A 40 -10.82 -7.05 -8.87
C ASP A 40 -11.23 -6.06 -7.79
N ILE A 41 -10.31 -5.16 -7.40
CA ILE A 41 -10.60 -4.06 -6.46
C ILE A 41 -11.73 -3.19 -7.01
N LEU A 42 -11.65 -2.73 -8.27
CA LEU A 42 -12.71 -1.89 -8.84
C LEU A 42 -14.07 -2.60 -8.88
N ALA A 43 -14.09 -3.90 -9.16
CA ALA A 43 -15.32 -4.69 -9.12
C ALA A 43 -15.89 -4.77 -7.68
N GLN A 44 -15.04 -4.99 -6.68
CA GLN A 44 -15.45 -5.01 -5.26
C GLN A 44 -15.97 -3.65 -4.77
N TYR A 45 -15.43 -2.54 -5.27
CA TYR A 45 -15.94 -1.20 -5.01
C TYR A 45 -17.25 -0.87 -5.75
N GLY A 46 -17.82 -1.82 -6.50
CA GLY A 46 -19.10 -1.66 -7.20
C GLY A 46 -19.00 -0.88 -8.52
N CYS A 47 -17.80 -0.79 -9.10
CA CYS A 47 -17.63 -0.10 -10.37
C CYS A 47 -18.31 -0.89 -11.51
N PRO A 48 -19.10 -0.24 -12.40
CA PRO A 48 -19.80 -0.95 -13.47
C PRO A 48 -18.87 -1.72 -14.40
N ASP A 49 -19.24 -2.96 -14.76
CA ASP A 49 -18.42 -3.83 -15.63
C ASP A 49 -18.04 -3.17 -16.95
N LYS A 50 -18.95 -2.38 -17.53
CA LYS A 50 -18.68 -1.61 -18.76
C LYS A 50 -17.52 -0.65 -18.58
N PHE A 51 -17.41 0.01 -17.42
CA PHE A 51 -16.32 0.92 -17.12
C PHE A 51 -15.01 0.17 -16.92
N ILE A 52 -15.02 -0.92 -16.13
CA ILE A 52 -13.85 -1.78 -15.94
C ILE A 52 -13.34 -2.32 -17.28
N ARG A 53 -14.25 -2.71 -18.18
CA ARG A 53 -13.89 -3.15 -19.54
C ARG A 53 -13.21 -2.06 -20.36
N ILE A 54 -13.67 -0.81 -20.28
CA ILE A 54 -13.01 0.32 -20.95
C ILE A 54 -11.60 0.51 -20.39
N LEU A 55 -11.42 0.41 -19.07
CA LEU A 55 -10.09 0.51 -18.44
C LEU A 55 -9.16 -0.63 -18.85
N LYS A 56 -9.68 -1.86 -18.93
CA LYS A 56 -8.94 -3.01 -19.45
C LYS A 56 -8.47 -2.76 -20.88
N LEU A 57 -9.36 -2.31 -21.76
CA LEU A 57 -9.03 -1.96 -23.15
C LEU A 57 -7.99 -0.85 -23.25
N LEU A 58 -8.05 0.16 -22.38
CA LEU A 58 -7.05 1.24 -22.33
C LEU A 58 -5.64 0.74 -21.99
N HIS A 59 -5.54 -0.35 -21.22
CA HIS A 59 -4.29 -0.93 -20.76
C HIS A 59 -3.90 -2.21 -21.51
N ASP A 60 -4.72 -2.68 -22.45
CA ASP A 60 -4.45 -3.88 -23.21
C ASP A 60 -3.44 -3.61 -24.34
N ASN A 61 -2.62 -4.60 -24.67
CA ASN A 61 -1.60 -4.55 -25.74
C ASN A 61 -0.72 -3.30 -25.76
N MET A 62 -0.49 -2.68 -24.60
CA MET A 62 0.42 -1.55 -24.47
C MET A 62 1.86 -1.98 -24.76
N HIS A 63 2.53 -1.20 -25.61
CA HIS A 63 3.96 -1.32 -25.87
C HIS A 63 4.63 0.01 -25.51
N ALA A 64 5.81 -0.07 -24.93
CA ALA A 64 6.65 1.07 -24.63
C ALA A 64 7.99 0.92 -25.32
N ARG A 65 8.68 2.05 -25.49
CA ARG A 65 10.02 2.13 -26.08
C ARG A 65 10.81 3.17 -25.31
N VAL A 66 12.10 2.93 -25.11
CA VAL A 66 13.00 3.90 -24.50
C VAL A 66 13.59 4.76 -25.61
N GLN A 67 13.45 6.08 -25.51
CA GLN A 67 14.06 7.04 -26.42
C GLN A 67 15.22 7.73 -25.71
N THR A 68 16.40 7.71 -26.34
CA THR A 68 17.61 8.38 -25.89
C THR A 68 18.23 9.16 -27.05
N ASP A 69 19.24 9.97 -26.79
CA ASP A 69 19.96 10.72 -27.83
C ASP A 69 20.61 9.80 -28.88
N GLY A 70 20.93 8.55 -28.50
CA GLY A 70 21.49 7.52 -29.38
C GLY A 70 20.45 6.74 -30.19
N GLY A 71 19.17 7.08 -30.08
CA GLY A 71 18.08 6.44 -30.82
C GLY A 71 17.00 5.82 -29.93
N SER A 72 16.24 4.89 -30.50
CA SER A 72 15.06 4.31 -29.85
C SER A 72 15.25 2.80 -29.68
N SER A 73 14.91 2.26 -28.51
CA SER A 73 15.01 0.82 -28.24
C SER A 73 14.08 -0.01 -29.13
N GLU A 74 14.16 -1.32 -29.07
CA GLU A 74 13.03 -2.13 -29.57
C GLU A 74 11.80 -1.94 -28.67
N PRO A 75 10.56 -2.01 -29.22
CA PRO A 75 9.35 -1.94 -28.42
C PRO A 75 9.25 -3.16 -27.49
N PHE A 76 8.83 -2.94 -26.26
CA PHE A 76 8.56 -4.01 -25.30
C PHE A 76 7.15 -3.90 -24.76
N LYS A 77 6.54 -5.05 -24.44
CA LYS A 77 5.18 -5.11 -23.90
C LYS A 77 5.12 -4.62 -22.46
N VAL A 78 4.13 -3.79 -22.14
CA VAL A 78 3.88 -3.29 -20.78
C VAL A 78 2.77 -4.10 -20.14
N THR A 79 3.13 -4.97 -19.19
CA THR A 79 2.21 -5.92 -18.55
C THR A 79 1.71 -5.45 -17.18
N SER A 80 2.43 -4.56 -16.51
CA SER A 80 2.06 -4.00 -15.21
C SER A 80 1.86 -2.49 -15.25
N GLY A 81 1.27 -1.97 -14.19
CA GLY A 81 1.14 -0.56 -13.97
C GLY A 81 -0.04 0.09 -14.68
N VAL A 82 -0.29 1.34 -14.29
CA VAL A 82 -1.23 2.25 -14.94
C VAL A 82 -0.46 3.20 -15.85
N LYS A 83 -1.07 3.60 -16.96
CA LYS A 83 -0.41 4.44 -17.96
C LYS A 83 -0.09 5.84 -17.40
N GLN A 84 1.19 6.16 -17.20
CA GLN A 84 1.62 7.51 -16.83
C GLN A 84 1.18 8.54 -17.87
N GLY A 85 0.74 9.71 -17.41
CA GLY A 85 0.15 10.75 -18.27
C GLY A 85 -1.33 10.53 -18.62
N CYS A 86 -1.93 9.40 -18.22
CA CYS A 86 -3.38 9.25 -18.29
C CYS A 86 -4.07 10.01 -17.15
N ILE A 87 -5.15 10.73 -17.45
CA ILE A 87 -5.91 11.53 -16.47
C ILE A 87 -6.42 10.66 -15.31
N ILE A 88 -6.78 9.41 -15.58
CA ILE A 88 -7.32 8.50 -14.55
C ILE A 88 -6.25 7.75 -13.76
N ALA A 89 -4.98 7.75 -14.20
CA ALA A 89 -3.92 6.99 -13.55
C ALA A 89 -3.73 7.36 -12.06
N PRO A 90 -3.75 8.64 -11.65
CA PRO A 90 -3.70 9.00 -10.23
C PRO A 90 -4.87 8.43 -9.43
N THR A 91 -6.08 8.45 -9.97
CA THR A 91 -7.27 7.89 -9.29
C THR A 91 -7.16 6.38 -9.12
N LEU A 92 -6.78 5.66 -10.18
CA LEU A 92 -6.57 4.21 -10.13
C LEU A 92 -5.48 3.83 -9.11
N PHE A 93 -4.38 4.57 -9.11
CA PHE A 93 -3.30 4.37 -8.14
C PHE A 93 -3.76 4.62 -6.70
N THR A 94 -4.50 5.71 -6.45
CA THR A 94 -5.04 6.01 -5.13
C THR A 94 -5.97 4.91 -4.63
N ILE A 95 -6.90 4.42 -5.46
CA ILE A 95 -7.80 3.31 -5.08
C ILE A 95 -6.99 2.06 -4.72
N PHE A 96 -6.00 1.73 -5.55
CA PHE A 96 -5.12 0.59 -5.33
C PHE A 96 -4.36 0.70 -4.00
N ILE A 97 -3.64 1.79 -3.77
CA ILE A 97 -2.79 1.94 -2.58
C ILE A 97 -3.63 2.03 -1.30
N VAL A 98 -4.78 2.70 -1.35
CA VAL A 98 -5.70 2.76 -0.21
C VAL A 98 -6.17 1.35 0.14
N THR A 99 -6.55 0.53 -0.84
CA THR A 99 -6.99 -0.85 -0.58
C THR A 99 -5.87 -1.70 0.03
N VAL A 100 -4.65 -1.60 -0.52
CA VAL A 100 -3.48 -2.29 0.02
C VAL A 100 -3.18 -1.86 1.46
N LEU A 101 -3.27 -0.56 1.76
CA LEU A 101 -3.05 -0.05 3.11
C LEU A 101 -4.10 -0.55 4.10
N HIS A 102 -5.37 -0.66 3.70
CA HIS A 102 -6.42 -1.23 4.55
C HIS A 102 -6.12 -2.70 4.87
N ILE A 103 -5.74 -3.50 3.88
CA ILE A 103 -5.36 -4.91 4.09
C ILE A 103 -4.18 -5.02 5.06
N ILE A 104 -3.13 -4.23 4.86
CA ILE A 104 -1.96 -4.23 5.74
C ILE A 104 -2.35 -3.82 7.17
N GLN A 105 -3.24 -2.85 7.32
CA GLN A 105 -3.68 -2.38 8.62
C GLN A 105 -4.52 -3.44 9.36
N ASP A 106 -5.44 -4.11 8.66
CA ASP A 106 -6.24 -5.19 9.23
C ASP A 106 -5.35 -6.37 9.67
N ASP A 107 -4.39 -6.77 8.83
CA ASP A 107 -3.41 -7.80 9.17
C ASP A 107 -2.57 -7.41 10.39
N PHE A 108 -2.15 -6.14 10.48
CA PHE A 108 -1.41 -5.63 11.64
C PHE A 108 -2.25 -5.65 12.93
N HIS A 109 -3.54 -5.31 12.85
CA HIS A 109 -4.45 -5.39 13.99
C HIS A 109 -4.66 -6.84 14.46
N LEU A 110 -4.77 -7.80 13.53
CA LEU A 110 -4.86 -9.23 13.86
C LEU A 110 -3.55 -9.75 14.50
N ALA A 111 -2.40 -9.36 13.94
CA ALA A 111 -1.09 -9.76 14.45
C ALA A 111 -0.79 -9.15 15.84
N SER A 112 -1.22 -7.92 16.10
CA SER A 112 -1.03 -7.27 17.41
C SER A 112 -1.91 -7.88 18.49
N ARG A 113 -3.17 -8.23 18.18
CA ARG A 113 -4.07 -8.96 19.10
C ARG A 113 -3.55 -10.34 19.47
N SER A 114 -3.15 -11.14 18.48
CA SER A 114 -2.57 -12.46 18.76
C SER A 114 -1.29 -12.36 19.60
N ARG A 115 -0.44 -11.35 19.35
CA ARG A 115 0.77 -11.13 20.17
C ARG A 115 0.44 -10.77 21.63
N THR A 116 -0.56 -9.93 21.89
CA THR A 116 -0.94 -9.60 23.27
C THR A 116 -1.59 -10.78 23.99
N GLU A 117 -2.35 -11.62 23.29
CA GLU A 117 -2.92 -12.86 23.84
C GLU A 117 -1.83 -13.90 24.15
N TRP A 118 -0.82 -14.03 23.30
CA TRP A 118 0.35 -14.89 23.55
C TRP A 118 1.17 -14.41 24.76
N THR A 119 1.47 -13.11 24.86
CA THR A 119 2.24 -12.59 26.01
C THR A 119 1.45 -12.70 27.32
N ALA A 120 0.14 -12.47 27.30
CA ALA A 120 -0.73 -12.70 28.45
C ALA A 120 -0.72 -14.18 28.88
N SER A 121 -0.93 -15.10 27.93
CA SER A 121 -0.94 -16.55 28.20
C SER A 121 0.41 -17.08 28.70
N PHE A 122 1.51 -16.56 28.17
CA PHE A 122 2.86 -16.91 28.61
C PHE A 122 3.15 -16.40 30.03
N SER A 123 2.69 -15.19 30.36
CA SER A 123 2.84 -14.62 31.70
C SER A 123 2.02 -15.38 32.74
N THR A 124 0.79 -15.79 32.41
CA THR A 124 -0.05 -16.63 33.30
C THR A 124 0.56 -18.03 33.52
N SER A 125 1.13 -18.64 32.48
CA SER A 125 1.81 -19.95 32.55
C SER A 125 3.12 -19.91 33.37
N LEU A 126 3.87 -18.81 33.29
CA LEU A 126 5.04 -18.58 34.14
C LEU A 126 4.64 -18.35 35.60
N ALA A 127 3.59 -17.56 35.85
CA ALA A 127 3.09 -17.31 37.20
C ALA A 127 2.57 -18.59 37.87
N SER A 128 1.89 -19.48 37.14
CA SER A 128 1.41 -20.76 37.67
C SER A 128 2.54 -21.76 37.94
N LYS A 129 3.61 -21.76 37.12
CA LYS A 129 4.79 -22.62 37.35
C LYS A 129 5.66 -22.18 38.52
N VAL A 130 5.74 -20.88 38.80
CA VAL A 130 6.46 -20.34 39.97
C VAL A 130 5.72 -20.66 41.27
N ARG A 131 4.38 -20.65 41.24
CA ARG A 131 3.54 -20.93 42.43
C ARG A 131 3.50 -22.40 42.86
N GLN A 132 3.88 -23.34 41.99
CA GLN A 132 3.96 -24.78 42.30
C GLN A 132 5.36 -25.23 42.78
N ARG A 133 6.31 -24.30 42.93
CA ARG A 133 7.67 -24.58 43.43
C ARG A 133 7.95 -23.99 44.82
N GLN A 134 6.91 -23.52 45.53
CA GLN A 134 6.91 -23.22 46.96
C GLN A 134 5.94 -24.17 47.65
#